data_AF-A0A933FBA2-F1
#
_entry.id   AF-A0A933FBA2-F1
#
_cell.length_a   1.000
_cell.length_b   1.000
_cell.length_c   1.000
_cell.angle_alpha   90.00
_cell.angle_beta   90.00
_cell.angle_gamma   90.00
#
_symmetry.space_group_name_H-M   'P 1'
#
loop_
_entity.id
_entity.type
_entity.pdbx_description
1 polymer ?
#
loop_
_entity_poly.entity_id
_entity_poly.type
_entity_poly.pdbx_seq_one_letter_code
_entity_poly.pdbx_strand_id
1 'polypeptide(L)'
;MIFAAGLGIRLRPLTERIPKSLIEVAGVPMLERVARRLVAAGADRLIVNMHHEADRIEGFVRAHDGFGVDVVFSREPDAPLETGGGLLRAAPLFRREAPFFLHNCDVVTDFDLRAMYDAHGGADALASVAVQDRSASRYLLFDAQGLCGREDTRSGKTTWARTPTGPVARLGFCGVHVARPELLNRIREQGVFSIFETYLRLAAEGAVIRPHRIDGARWIDIGTLERLEEAGKIAAEFGI
;
A
#
# COMPACT_ATOMS: atom_id res chain seq x y z
N MET A 1 -0.65 -3.19 8.07
CA MET A 1 -0.59 -4.38 7.19
C MET A 1 0.33 -4.10 6.02
N ILE A 2 1.18 -5.07 5.68
CA ILE A 2 2.08 -5.05 4.54
C ILE A 2 1.52 -5.99 3.47
N PHE A 3 1.32 -5.47 2.25
CA PHE A 3 0.86 -6.26 1.11
C PHE A 3 2.04 -6.98 0.45
N ALA A 4 2.27 -8.25 0.79
CA ALA A 4 3.39 -9.07 0.34
C ALA A 4 3.01 -10.31 -0.49
N ALA A 5 1.72 -10.52 -0.80
CA ALA A 5 1.23 -11.68 -1.57
C ALA A 5 1.47 -11.60 -3.09
N GLY A 6 2.06 -10.51 -3.63
CA GLY A 6 2.21 -10.30 -5.07
C GLY A 6 3.23 -11.23 -5.74
N LEU A 7 2.83 -11.85 -6.86
CA LEU A 7 3.66 -12.82 -7.61
C LEU A 7 4.92 -12.22 -8.26
N GLY A 8 4.94 -10.90 -8.51
CA GLY A 8 6.11 -10.25 -9.12
C GLY A 8 6.50 -10.78 -10.51
N ILE A 9 5.53 -11.15 -11.34
CA ILE A 9 5.76 -11.76 -12.67
C ILE A 9 6.66 -10.89 -13.57
N ARG A 10 6.56 -9.56 -13.46
CA ARG A 10 7.40 -8.61 -14.22
C ARG A 10 8.87 -8.53 -13.77
N LEU A 11 9.23 -9.24 -12.70
CA LEU A 11 10.59 -9.35 -12.17
C LEU A 11 11.22 -10.73 -12.45
N ARG A 12 10.56 -11.58 -13.25
CA ARG A 12 11.18 -12.84 -13.68
C ARG A 12 12.47 -12.57 -14.47
N PRO A 13 13.52 -13.40 -14.30
CA PRO A 13 13.52 -14.68 -13.57
C PRO A 13 13.77 -14.58 -12.06
N LEU A 14 13.99 -13.39 -11.47
CA LEU A 14 14.30 -13.25 -10.04
C LEU A 14 13.21 -13.86 -9.14
N THR A 15 11.95 -13.58 -9.49
CA THR A 15 10.79 -14.02 -8.70
C THR A 15 10.44 -15.50 -8.83
N GLU A 16 11.17 -16.24 -9.66
CA GLU A 16 11.10 -17.72 -9.69
C GLU A 16 11.90 -18.34 -8.53
N ARG A 17 12.84 -17.58 -7.95
CA ARG A 17 13.73 -18.05 -6.89
C ARG A 17 13.59 -17.29 -5.57
N ILE A 18 13.03 -16.07 -5.59
CA ILE A 18 12.93 -15.20 -4.41
C ILE A 18 11.53 -14.58 -4.39
N PRO A 19 10.79 -14.66 -3.27
CA PRO A 19 9.52 -13.94 -3.16
C PRO A 19 9.74 -12.45 -3.44
N LYS A 20 8.80 -11.79 -4.15
CA LYS A 20 8.95 -10.36 -4.48
C LYS A 20 9.21 -9.50 -3.23
N SER A 21 8.55 -9.84 -2.12
CA SER A 21 8.72 -9.17 -0.83
C SER A 21 10.11 -9.33 -0.20
N LEU A 22 10.89 -10.33 -0.63
CA LEU A 22 12.26 -10.57 -0.15
C LEU A 22 13.33 -10.19 -1.17
N ILE A 23 12.96 -9.54 -2.29
CA ILE A 23 13.95 -8.92 -3.17
C ILE A 23 14.64 -7.80 -2.40
N GLU A 24 15.95 -7.71 -2.58
CA GLU A 24 16.79 -6.70 -1.92
C GLU A 24 16.90 -5.45 -2.78
N VAL A 25 16.85 -4.30 -2.12
CA VAL A 25 17.24 -3.01 -2.67
C VAL A 25 18.35 -2.48 -1.78
N ALA A 26 19.52 -2.20 -2.35
CA ALA A 26 20.71 -1.78 -1.60
C ALA A 26 21.04 -2.71 -0.41
N GLY A 27 20.92 -4.03 -0.61
CA GLY A 27 21.23 -5.05 0.39
C GLY A 27 20.19 -5.26 1.49
N VAL A 28 19.02 -4.59 1.42
CA VAL A 28 17.94 -4.75 2.40
C VAL A 28 16.71 -5.35 1.73
N PRO A 29 16.19 -6.49 2.22
CA PRO A 29 14.94 -7.07 1.74
C PRO A 29 13.76 -6.08 1.85
N MET A 30 12.93 -6.01 0.82
CA MET A 30 11.81 -5.07 0.78
C MET A 30 10.84 -5.19 1.98
N LEU A 31 10.56 -6.41 2.43
CA LEU A 31 9.72 -6.66 3.60
C LEU A 31 10.33 -6.08 4.88
N GLU A 32 11.63 -6.28 5.08
CA GLU A 32 12.34 -5.72 6.23
C GLU A 32 12.33 -4.20 6.17
N ARG A 33 12.62 -3.61 5.00
CA ARG A 33 12.60 -2.16 4.78
C ARG A 33 11.25 -1.57 5.19
N VAL A 34 10.15 -2.11 4.67
CA VAL A 34 8.80 -1.62 4.99
C VAL A 34 8.44 -1.87 6.45
N ALA A 35 8.76 -3.05 7.00
CA ALA A 35 8.48 -3.38 8.40
C ALA A 35 9.19 -2.41 9.36
N ARG A 36 10.49 -2.18 9.18
CA ARG A 36 11.27 -1.26 10.03
C ARG A 36 10.77 0.17 9.93
N ARG A 37 10.38 0.63 8.73
CA ARG A 37 9.79 1.97 8.55
C ARG A 37 8.45 2.11 9.28
N LEU A 38 7.60 1.09 9.24
CA LEU A 38 6.33 1.08 9.97
C LEU A 38 6.54 1.05 11.49
N VAL A 39 7.49 0.25 11.98
CA VAL A 39 7.86 0.20 13.41
C VAL A 39 8.43 1.55 13.87
N ALA A 40 9.31 2.17 13.07
CA ALA A 40 9.84 3.51 13.34
C ALA A 40 8.73 4.58 13.35
N ALA A 41 7.66 4.39 12.58
CA ALA A 41 6.48 5.25 12.59
C ALA A 41 5.54 4.99 13.81
N GLY A 42 5.85 4.00 14.65
CA GLY A 42 5.10 3.68 15.87
C GLY A 42 4.16 2.48 15.78
N ALA A 43 4.23 1.67 14.71
CA ALA A 43 3.48 0.41 14.65
C ALA A 43 4.04 -0.61 15.65
N ASP A 44 3.17 -1.14 16.52
CA ASP A 44 3.51 -2.15 17.54
C ASP A 44 3.11 -3.58 17.15
N ARG A 45 2.39 -3.71 16.02
CA ARG A 45 1.98 -4.97 15.41
C ARG A 45 1.99 -4.84 13.89
N LEU A 46 2.48 -5.88 13.21
CA LEU A 46 2.42 -6.01 11.76
C LEU A 46 1.48 -7.14 11.37
N ILE A 47 0.79 -6.95 10.24
CA ILE A 47 0.05 -8.01 9.56
C ILE A 47 0.66 -8.15 8.17
N VAL A 48 1.10 -9.34 7.81
CA VAL A 48 1.73 -9.61 6.50
C VAL A 48 0.86 -10.61 5.75
N ASN A 49 0.30 -10.22 4.60
CA ASN A 49 -0.35 -11.20 3.73
C ASN A 49 0.66 -11.88 2.80
N MET A 50 0.43 -13.16 2.51
CA MET A 50 1.33 -13.95 1.68
C MET A 50 0.59 -15.02 0.90
N HIS A 51 1.08 -15.32 -0.30
CA HIS A 51 0.57 -16.38 -1.16
C HIS A 51 1.72 -17.28 -1.59
N HIS A 52 2.49 -16.84 -2.59
CA HIS A 52 3.64 -17.58 -3.12
C HIS A 52 4.78 -17.61 -2.10
N GLU A 53 5.36 -18.79 -1.87
CA GLU A 53 6.53 -18.98 -0.98
C GLU A 53 6.30 -18.44 0.45
N ALA A 54 5.06 -18.60 0.95
CA ALA A 54 4.63 -18.13 2.27
C ALA A 54 5.55 -18.61 3.40
N ASP A 55 6.01 -19.86 3.35
CA ASP A 55 6.89 -20.42 4.39
C ASP A 55 8.26 -19.73 4.43
N ARG A 56 8.79 -19.28 3.29
CA ARG A 56 10.05 -18.52 3.24
C ARG A 56 9.87 -17.12 3.79
N ILE A 57 8.73 -16.48 3.51
CA ILE A 57 8.38 -15.16 4.08
C ILE A 57 8.27 -15.27 5.60
N GLU A 58 7.52 -16.26 6.09
CA GLU A 58 7.35 -16.50 7.53
C GLU A 58 8.68 -16.84 8.21
N GLY A 59 9.48 -17.72 7.61
CA GLY A 59 10.81 -18.07 8.11
C GLY A 59 11.74 -16.86 8.19
N PHE A 60 11.74 -16.00 7.16
CA PHE A 60 12.50 -14.75 7.17
C PHE A 60 12.08 -13.83 8.32
N VAL A 61 10.78 -13.57 8.49
CA VAL A 61 10.27 -12.72 9.57
C VAL A 61 10.64 -13.25 10.95
N ARG A 62 10.52 -14.56 11.16
CA ARG A 62 10.89 -15.22 12.44
C ARG A 62 12.39 -15.11 12.70
N ALA A 63 13.23 -15.27 11.68
CA ALA A 63 14.68 -15.13 11.81
C ALA A 63 15.12 -13.69 12.15
N HIS A 64 14.27 -12.69 11.89
CA HIS A 64 14.49 -11.29 12.22
C HIS A 64 13.71 -10.85 13.47
N ASP A 65 13.31 -11.80 14.33
CA ASP A 65 12.60 -11.56 15.60
C ASP A 65 11.33 -10.69 15.43
N GLY A 66 10.59 -10.91 14.34
CA GLY A 66 9.40 -10.10 14.05
C GLY A 66 9.69 -8.61 13.86
N PHE A 67 10.94 -8.24 13.60
CA PHE A 67 11.43 -6.86 13.56
C PHE A 67 11.22 -6.09 14.88
N GLY A 68 11.19 -6.81 16.01
CA GLY A 68 11.01 -6.25 17.35
C GLY A 68 9.55 -5.99 17.74
N VAL A 69 8.58 -6.48 16.97
CA VAL A 69 7.14 -6.31 17.22
C VAL A 69 6.37 -7.61 16.94
N ASP A 70 5.11 -7.66 17.35
CA ASP A 70 4.24 -8.79 17.06
C ASP A 70 3.89 -8.83 15.56
N VAL A 71 4.08 -9.99 14.92
CA VAL A 71 3.76 -10.17 13.49
C VAL A 71 2.75 -11.29 13.30
N VAL A 72 1.63 -10.94 12.68
CA VAL A 72 0.54 -11.88 12.36
C VAL A 72 0.48 -12.10 10.86
N PHE A 73 0.19 -13.34 10.46
CA PHE A 73 0.27 -13.80 9.08
C PHE A 73 -1.12 -14.04 8.49
N SER A 74 -1.38 -13.49 7.31
CA SER A 74 -2.61 -13.72 6.53
C SER A 74 -2.29 -14.49 5.24
N ARG A 75 -2.37 -15.82 5.29
CA ARG A 75 -2.12 -16.68 4.11
C ARG A 75 -3.28 -16.63 3.14
N GLU A 76 -3.00 -16.46 1.85
CA GLU A 76 -3.92 -16.56 0.72
C GLU A 76 -3.57 -17.84 -0.05
N PRO A 77 -4.14 -19.01 0.26
CA PRO A 77 -3.64 -20.29 -0.26
C PRO A 77 -3.98 -20.54 -1.74
N ASP A 78 -5.16 -20.11 -2.19
CA ASP A 78 -5.67 -20.47 -3.52
C ASP A 78 -5.10 -19.57 -4.62
N ALA A 79 -5.12 -18.26 -4.41
CA ALA A 79 -4.61 -17.24 -5.33
C ALA A 79 -4.39 -15.91 -4.60
N PRO A 80 -3.55 -15.00 -5.14
CA PRO A 80 -3.47 -13.63 -4.64
C PRO A 80 -4.83 -12.93 -4.75
N LEU A 81 -5.29 -12.33 -3.66
CA LEU A 81 -6.63 -11.71 -3.54
C LEU A 81 -6.66 -10.23 -3.93
N GLU A 82 -5.58 -9.71 -4.50
CA GLU A 82 -5.33 -8.27 -4.67
C GLU A 82 -5.38 -7.51 -3.32
N THR A 83 -5.18 -6.19 -3.37
CA THR A 83 -5.11 -5.36 -2.15
C THR A 83 -6.40 -5.33 -1.32
N GLY A 84 -7.56 -5.33 -1.98
CA GLY A 84 -8.86 -5.27 -1.31
C GLY A 84 -9.28 -6.62 -0.73
N GLY A 85 -9.17 -7.69 -1.52
CA GLY A 85 -9.48 -9.04 -1.06
C GLY A 85 -8.52 -9.52 0.03
N GLY A 86 -7.23 -9.19 -0.09
CA GLY A 86 -6.24 -9.46 0.96
C GLY A 86 -6.56 -8.73 2.26
N LEU A 87 -6.97 -7.46 2.19
CA LEU A 87 -7.40 -6.71 3.38
C LEU A 87 -8.65 -7.33 4.02
N LEU A 88 -9.65 -7.69 3.23
CA LEU A 88 -10.88 -8.33 3.72
C LEU A 88 -10.57 -9.63 4.46
N ARG A 89 -9.71 -10.47 3.89
CA ARG A 89 -9.28 -11.73 4.52
C ARG A 89 -8.53 -11.49 5.83
N ALA A 90 -7.67 -10.48 5.87
CA ALA A 90 -6.91 -10.12 7.05
C ALA A 90 -7.73 -9.36 8.11
N ALA A 91 -8.94 -8.87 7.79
CA ALA A 91 -9.75 -8.02 8.66
C ALA A 91 -9.96 -8.53 10.10
N PRO A 92 -10.13 -9.84 10.37
CA PRO A 92 -10.23 -10.36 11.74
C PRO A 92 -8.95 -10.23 12.57
N LEU A 93 -7.79 -10.05 11.93
CA LEU A 93 -6.48 -9.94 12.59
C LEU A 93 -6.18 -8.51 13.08
N PHE A 94 -6.95 -7.53 12.61
CA PHE A 94 -6.78 -6.12 12.97
C PHE A 94 -7.38 -5.82 14.34
N ARG A 95 -6.56 -5.13 15.14
CA ARG A 95 -6.96 -4.31 16.29
C ARG A 95 -7.89 -3.17 15.82
N ARG A 96 -8.90 -2.82 16.63
CA ARG A 96 -9.98 -1.89 16.25
C ARG A 96 -9.95 -0.56 17.00
N GLU A 97 -8.90 -0.33 17.78
CA GLU A 97 -8.76 0.80 18.70
C GLU A 97 -8.14 2.04 18.04
N ALA A 98 -7.39 1.87 16.94
CA ALA A 98 -6.65 2.94 16.31
C ALA A 98 -6.58 2.80 14.78
N PRO A 99 -6.35 3.89 14.03
CA PRO A 99 -6.01 3.81 12.61
C PRO A 99 -4.83 2.89 12.34
N PHE A 100 -4.78 2.32 11.15
CA PHE A 100 -3.74 1.39 10.72
C PHE A 100 -3.16 1.77 9.35
N PHE A 101 -1.89 1.43 9.14
CA PHE A 101 -1.27 1.52 7.83
C PHE A 101 -1.67 0.37 6.92
N LEU A 102 -1.82 0.66 5.64
CA LEU A 102 -1.74 -0.30 4.55
C LEU A 102 -0.56 0.09 3.66
N HIS A 103 0.40 -0.82 3.48
CA HIS A 103 1.64 -0.50 2.77
C HIS A 103 1.96 -1.58 1.74
N ASN A 104 2.12 -1.19 0.49
CA ASN A 104 2.61 -2.08 -0.56
C ASN A 104 4.07 -2.46 -0.25
N CYS A 105 4.39 -3.75 -0.26
CA CYS A 105 5.75 -4.19 0.08
C CYS A 105 6.81 -3.74 -0.94
N ASP A 106 6.41 -3.38 -2.16
CA ASP A 106 7.31 -3.08 -3.26
C ASP A 106 7.67 -1.60 -3.41
N VAL A 107 7.39 -0.77 -2.40
CA VAL A 107 7.65 0.68 -2.41
C VAL A 107 8.89 1.02 -1.59
N VAL A 108 9.80 1.77 -2.20
CA VAL A 108 10.91 2.46 -1.55
C VAL A 108 10.58 3.95 -1.53
N THR A 109 10.66 4.56 -0.35
CA THR A 109 10.35 5.97 -0.18
C THR A 109 10.95 6.53 1.10
N ASP A 110 11.14 7.85 1.14
CA ASP A 110 11.65 8.57 2.31
C ASP A 110 10.60 9.43 3.03
N PHE A 111 9.35 9.51 2.53
CA PHE A 111 8.33 10.34 3.17
C PHE A 111 8.04 9.87 4.61
N ASP A 112 7.71 10.85 5.46
CA ASP A 112 7.46 10.62 6.89
C ASP A 112 6.10 9.92 7.11
N LEU A 113 6.16 8.63 7.39
CA LEU A 113 4.99 7.81 7.71
C LEU A 113 4.30 8.27 9.00
N ARG A 114 5.06 8.76 10.00
CA ARG A 114 4.49 9.23 11.25
C ARG A 114 3.70 10.51 11.04
N ALA A 115 4.25 11.46 10.27
CA ALA A 115 3.53 12.65 9.86
C ALA A 115 2.22 12.33 9.11
N MET A 116 2.23 11.33 8.23
CA MET A 116 1.01 10.86 7.55
C MET A 116 -0.03 10.31 8.53
N TYR A 117 0.41 9.53 9.53
CA TYR A 117 -0.48 8.97 10.56
C TYR A 117 -1.11 10.08 11.43
N ASP A 118 -0.28 11.00 11.93
CA ASP A 118 -0.72 12.09 12.80
C ASP A 118 -1.69 13.02 12.05
N ALA A 119 -1.39 13.34 10.78
CA ALA A 119 -2.28 14.13 9.92
C ALA A 119 -3.63 13.42 9.65
N HIS A 120 -3.65 12.09 9.60
CA HIS A 120 -4.89 11.32 9.48
C HIS A 120 -5.70 11.34 10.79
N GLY A 121 -5.05 11.27 11.96
CA GLY A 121 -5.70 11.31 13.26
C GLY A 121 -6.52 12.57 13.51
N GLY A 122 -6.04 13.73 13.03
CA GLY A 122 -6.77 15.01 13.11
C GLY A 122 -7.87 15.21 12.05
N ALA A 123 -8.01 14.27 11.12
CA ALA A 123 -8.89 14.40 9.95
C ALA A 123 -10.19 13.60 10.10
N ASP A 124 -11.33 14.22 9.77
CA ASP A 124 -12.59 13.49 9.53
C ASP A 124 -12.56 12.79 8.17
N ALA A 125 -11.69 11.78 8.03
CA ALA A 125 -11.52 10.97 6.84
C ALA A 125 -11.50 9.49 7.20
N LEU A 126 -12.15 8.66 6.37
CA LEU A 126 -12.12 7.21 6.54
C LEU A 126 -10.74 6.63 6.18
N ALA A 127 -10.09 7.23 5.17
CA ALA A 127 -8.73 6.90 4.79
C ALA A 127 -8.00 8.12 4.21
N SER A 128 -6.69 8.14 4.40
CA SER A 128 -5.74 9.04 3.74
C SER A 128 -4.82 8.19 2.85
N VAL A 129 -4.63 8.58 1.60
CA VAL A 129 -3.78 7.86 0.63
C VAL A 129 -2.59 8.70 0.23
N ALA A 130 -1.38 8.15 0.33
CA ALA A 130 -0.16 8.81 -0.11
C ALA A 130 -0.19 8.97 -1.63
N VAL A 131 -0.03 10.20 -2.09
CA VAL A 131 -0.11 10.56 -3.50
C VAL A 131 0.92 11.61 -3.87
N GLN A 132 1.29 11.63 -5.15
CA GLN A 132 2.26 12.59 -5.68
C GLN A 132 1.83 13.08 -7.06
N ASP A 133 2.15 14.33 -7.37
CA ASP A 133 2.05 14.84 -8.73
C ASP A 133 3.22 14.29 -9.57
N ARG A 134 2.94 13.21 -10.31
CA ARG A 134 3.94 12.49 -11.10
C ARG A 134 3.30 11.88 -12.33
N SER A 135 4.12 11.64 -13.35
CA SER A 135 3.70 10.82 -14.48
C SER A 135 3.43 9.38 -14.02
N ALA A 136 2.24 8.90 -14.34
CA ALA A 136 1.76 7.55 -14.08
C ALA A 136 0.84 7.10 -15.22
N SER A 137 0.53 5.80 -15.25
CA SER A 137 -0.53 5.26 -16.12
C SER A 137 -1.89 5.16 -15.43
N ARG A 138 -1.91 5.29 -14.10
CA ARG A 138 -3.11 5.23 -13.27
C ARG A 138 -3.11 6.37 -12.27
N TYR A 139 -4.20 7.10 -12.21
CA TYR A 139 -4.37 8.25 -11.35
C TYR A 139 -5.60 8.12 -10.48
N LEU A 140 -5.50 8.68 -9.29
CA LEU A 140 -6.64 8.98 -8.45
C LEU A 140 -7.05 10.43 -8.70
N LEU A 141 -8.35 10.66 -8.75
CA LEU A 141 -8.95 11.96 -9.01
C LEU A 141 -9.56 12.48 -7.70
N PHE A 142 -9.16 13.68 -7.31
CA PHE A 142 -9.60 14.32 -6.08
C PHE A 142 -10.17 15.71 -6.37
N ASP A 143 -11.28 16.05 -5.73
CA ASP A 143 -11.75 17.43 -5.63
C ASP A 143 -11.67 17.90 -4.16
N ALA A 144 -12.28 19.04 -3.84
CA ALA A 144 -12.29 19.59 -2.48
C ALA A 144 -12.94 18.66 -1.42
N GLN A 145 -13.79 17.72 -1.84
CA GLN A 145 -14.48 16.77 -0.96
C GLN A 145 -13.73 15.42 -0.82
N GLY A 146 -12.61 15.23 -1.54
CA GLY A 146 -11.80 14.03 -1.52
C GLY A 146 -11.88 13.22 -2.82
N LEU A 147 -11.67 11.91 -2.73
CA LEU A 147 -11.68 11.03 -3.91
C LEU A 147 -13.03 11.16 -4.65
N CYS A 148 -12.97 11.46 -5.95
CA CYS A 148 -14.14 11.56 -6.82
C CYS A 148 -14.07 10.61 -8.02
N GLY A 149 -12.90 10.04 -8.32
CA GLY A 149 -12.74 9.06 -9.39
C GLY A 149 -11.33 8.50 -9.52
N ARG A 150 -11.12 7.73 -10.58
CA ARG A 150 -9.81 7.26 -11.04
C ARG A 150 -9.73 7.27 -12.56
N GLU A 151 -8.53 7.31 -13.09
CA GLU A 151 -8.24 7.27 -14.53
C GLU A 151 -7.16 6.23 -14.83
N ASP A 152 -7.35 5.40 -15.86
CA ASP A 152 -6.29 4.58 -16.47
C ASP A 152 -6.01 5.12 -17.88
N THR A 153 -4.84 5.74 -18.07
CA THR A 153 -4.48 6.39 -19.33
C THR A 153 -4.21 5.42 -20.46
N ARG A 154 -3.89 4.16 -20.14
CA ARG A 154 -3.60 3.14 -21.15
C ARG A 154 -4.86 2.69 -21.86
N SER A 155 -5.98 2.66 -21.15
CA SER A 155 -7.29 2.34 -21.72
C SER A 155 -8.11 3.58 -22.07
N GLY A 156 -7.67 4.77 -21.65
CA GLY A 156 -8.45 6.00 -21.75
C GLY A 156 -9.71 6.00 -20.88
N LYS A 157 -9.80 5.09 -19.89
CA LYS A 157 -11.00 4.92 -19.07
C LYS A 157 -10.91 5.74 -17.81
N THR A 158 -11.91 6.60 -17.61
CA THR A 158 -12.18 7.27 -16.34
C THR A 158 -13.37 6.63 -15.64
N THR A 159 -13.25 6.36 -14.35
CA THR A 159 -14.32 5.84 -13.48
C THR A 159 -14.59 6.86 -12.39
N TRP A 160 -15.79 7.44 -12.40
CA TRP A 160 -16.24 8.39 -11.39
C TRP A 160 -16.94 7.66 -10.25
N ALA A 161 -16.56 7.98 -9.02
CA ALA A 161 -17.30 7.60 -7.82
C ALA A 161 -18.52 8.52 -7.62
N ARG A 162 -18.33 9.81 -7.88
CA ARG A 162 -19.35 10.85 -7.77
C ARG A 162 -19.02 12.01 -8.71
N THR A 163 -20.00 12.85 -8.98
CA THR A 163 -19.77 14.09 -9.75
C THR A 163 -18.82 15.01 -8.98
N PRO A 164 -17.71 15.46 -9.60
CA PRO A 164 -16.80 16.39 -8.95
C PRO A 164 -17.45 17.74 -8.63
N THR A 165 -17.06 18.32 -7.51
CA THR A 165 -17.41 19.69 -7.13
C THR A 165 -16.19 20.58 -7.28
N GLY A 166 -16.09 21.29 -8.41
CA GLY A 166 -14.98 22.20 -8.71
C GLY A 166 -13.78 21.52 -9.39
N PRO A 167 -12.57 22.09 -9.26
CA PRO A 167 -11.37 21.57 -9.90
C PRO A 167 -11.00 20.16 -9.42
N VAL A 168 -10.52 19.33 -10.36
CA VAL A 168 -10.08 17.96 -10.09
C VAL A 168 -8.56 17.87 -10.19
N ALA A 169 -7.92 17.48 -9.09
CA ALA A 169 -6.52 17.13 -9.05
C ALA A 169 -6.33 15.66 -9.47
N ARG A 170 -5.31 15.43 -10.31
CA ARG A 170 -4.96 14.11 -10.84
C ARG A 170 -3.63 13.69 -10.26
N LEU A 171 -3.63 12.69 -9.37
CA LEU A 171 -2.47 12.35 -8.56
C LEU A 171 -2.14 10.86 -8.66
N GLY A 172 -0.84 10.55 -8.76
CA GLY A 172 -0.33 9.18 -8.76
C GLY A 172 -0.34 8.60 -7.36
N PHE A 173 -0.89 7.39 -7.20
CA PHE A 173 -0.87 6.67 -5.93
C PHE A 173 0.54 6.14 -5.60
N CYS A 174 0.92 6.24 -4.33
CA CYS A 174 2.27 5.94 -3.86
C CYS A 174 2.35 4.70 -2.94
N GLY A 175 1.37 3.81 -2.99
CA GLY A 175 1.46 2.50 -2.34
C GLY A 175 1.26 2.50 -0.82
N VAL A 176 0.91 3.64 -0.21
CA VAL A 176 0.71 3.73 1.26
C VAL A 176 -0.60 4.42 1.58
N HIS A 177 -1.29 3.90 2.59
CA HIS A 177 -2.55 4.41 3.11
C HIS A 177 -2.52 4.39 4.64
N VAL A 178 -3.26 5.30 5.25
CA VAL A 178 -3.71 5.19 6.65
C VAL A 178 -5.23 5.13 6.61
N ALA A 179 -5.83 4.16 7.30
CA ALA A 179 -7.26 3.97 7.32
C ALA A 179 -7.78 3.75 8.74
N ARG A 180 -9.01 4.18 9.00
CA ARG A 180 -9.67 3.92 10.27
C ARG A 180 -10.25 2.50 10.34
N PRO A 181 -10.36 1.89 11.53
CA PRO A 181 -10.95 0.56 11.75
C PRO A 181 -12.32 0.33 11.11
N GLU A 182 -13.14 1.39 11.01
CA GLU A 182 -14.47 1.36 10.40
C GLU A 182 -14.44 0.93 8.94
N LEU A 183 -13.33 1.16 8.23
CA LEU A 183 -13.16 0.72 6.85
C LEU A 183 -13.41 -0.79 6.72
N LEU A 184 -12.87 -1.58 7.66
CA LEU A 184 -12.91 -3.04 7.61
C LEU A 184 -14.35 -3.59 7.65
N ASN A 185 -15.27 -2.90 8.35
CA ASN A 185 -16.68 -3.30 8.45
C ASN A 185 -17.51 -2.79 7.26
N ARG A 186 -16.94 -1.92 6.42
CA ARG A 186 -17.61 -1.30 5.28
C ARG A 186 -17.23 -1.94 3.94
N ILE A 187 -16.29 -2.90 3.94
CA ILE A 187 -15.96 -3.70 2.75
C ILE A 187 -17.13 -4.64 2.47
N ARG A 188 -17.65 -4.59 1.24
CA ARG A 188 -18.77 -5.44 0.77
C ARG A 188 -18.41 -6.27 -0.46
N GLU A 189 -17.30 -5.91 -1.08
CA GLU A 189 -16.69 -6.60 -2.20
C GLU A 189 -16.24 -8.00 -1.78
N GLN A 190 -16.16 -8.93 -2.74
CA GLN A 190 -15.81 -10.33 -2.49
C GLN A 190 -14.82 -10.83 -3.52
N GLY A 191 -14.04 -11.86 -3.15
CA GLY A 191 -13.05 -12.48 -4.04
C GLY A 191 -11.82 -11.61 -4.28
N VAL A 192 -11.36 -11.58 -5.53
CA VAL A 192 -10.16 -10.83 -5.95
C VAL A 192 -10.56 -9.43 -6.37
N PHE A 193 -10.17 -8.41 -5.60
CA PHE A 193 -10.48 -7.01 -5.93
C PHE A 193 -9.45 -6.02 -5.37
N SER A 194 -9.33 -4.87 -6.04
CA SER A 194 -8.52 -3.76 -5.57
C SER A 194 -9.23 -2.99 -4.45
N ILE A 195 -8.49 -2.52 -3.44
CA ILE A 195 -9.05 -1.66 -2.38
C ILE A 195 -9.70 -0.38 -2.93
N PHE A 196 -9.28 0.06 -4.12
CA PHE A 196 -9.89 1.23 -4.77
C PHE A 196 -11.32 0.99 -5.26
N GLU A 197 -11.75 -0.26 -5.48
CA GLU A 197 -13.19 -0.53 -5.73
C GLU A 197 -14.01 -0.14 -4.50
N THR A 198 -13.55 -0.55 -3.31
CA THR A 198 -14.17 -0.17 -2.03
C THR A 198 -14.12 1.35 -1.83
N TYR A 199 -12.98 2.00 -2.03
CA TYR A 199 -12.88 3.45 -1.82
C TYR A 199 -13.75 4.26 -2.77
N LEU A 200 -13.84 3.88 -4.05
CA LEU A 200 -14.71 4.56 -4.99
C LEU A 200 -16.19 4.40 -4.60
N ARG A 201 -16.62 3.19 -4.24
CA ARG A 201 -17.99 2.97 -3.74
C ARG A 201 -18.25 3.78 -2.47
N LEU A 202 -17.34 3.74 -1.49
CA LEU A 202 -17.52 4.47 -0.24
C LEU A 202 -17.51 5.99 -0.44
N ALA A 203 -16.71 6.50 -1.38
CA ALA A 203 -16.74 7.91 -1.76
C ALA A 203 -18.08 8.31 -2.42
N ALA A 204 -18.67 7.43 -3.22
CA ALA A 204 -20.03 7.63 -3.76
C ALA A 204 -21.10 7.69 -2.65
N GLU A 205 -20.89 6.91 -1.57
CA GLU A 205 -21.74 6.90 -0.38
C GLU A 205 -21.43 8.04 0.62
N GLY A 206 -20.56 8.99 0.25
CA GLY A 206 -20.23 10.17 1.07
C GLY A 206 -19.09 9.96 2.07
N ALA A 207 -18.39 8.82 2.05
CA ALA A 207 -17.18 8.65 2.86
C ALA A 207 -16.03 9.50 2.30
N VAL A 208 -15.27 10.12 3.19
CA VAL A 208 -14.15 10.96 2.79
C VAL A 208 -12.87 10.14 2.70
N ILE A 209 -12.31 10.05 1.49
CA ILE A 209 -10.96 9.52 1.24
C ILE A 209 -10.09 10.67 0.77
N ARG A 210 -9.05 11.02 1.54
CA ARG A 210 -8.25 12.23 1.30
C ARG A 210 -6.90 11.90 0.65
N PRO A 211 -6.39 12.79 -0.21
CA PRO A 211 -5.01 12.72 -0.62
C PRO A 211 -4.10 13.19 0.52
N HIS A 212 -3.03 12.46 0.78
CA HIS A 212 -1.89 12.93 1.56
C HIS A 212 -0.73 13.17 0.58
N ARG A 213 -0.47 14.44 0.26
CA ARG A 213 0.53 14.81 -0.73
C ARG A 213 1.93 14.62 -0.15
N ILE A 214 2.76 13.86 -0.87
CA ILE A 214 4.17 13.61 -0.52
C ILE A 214 5.12 14.27 -1.53
N ASP A 215 4.72 15.40 -2.11
CA ASP A 215 5.55 16.07 -3.12
C ASP A 215 6.90 16.48 -2.53
N GLY A 216 7.97 16.23 -3.29
CA GLY A 216 9.34 16.41 -2.84
C GLY A 216 9.96 15.19 -2.15
N ALA A 217 9.14 14.22 -1.71
CA ALA A 217 9.65 12.94 -1.26
C ALA A 217 10.13 12.07 -2.43
N ARG A 218 11.13 11.24 -2.16
CA ARG A 218 11.58 10.19 -3.08
C ARG A 218 10.62 9.04 -3.00
N TRP A 219 10.20 8.54 -4.15
CA TRP A 219 9.29 7.41 -4.24
C TRP A 219 9.56 6.59 -5.49
N ILE A 220 9.69 5.28 -5.32
CA ILE A 220 9.79 4.33 -6.42
C ILE A 220 9.21 2.98 -6.01
N ASP A 221 8.58 2.30 -6.95
CA ASP A 221 8.19 0.89 -6.79
C ASP A 221 9.13 -0.01 -7.57
N ILE A 222 9.42 -1.20 -7.07
CA ILE A 222 10.26 -2.19 -7.74
C ILE A 222 9.47 -3.07 -8.72
N GLY A 223 8.48 -2.52 -9.41
CA GLY A 223 7.54 -3.30 -10.23
C GLY A 223 8.12 -3.96 -11.49
N THR A 224 9.32 -3.57 -11.91
CA THR A 224 10.07 -4.07 -13.08
C THR A 224 11.57 -4.10 -12.77
N LEU A 225 12.37 -4.83 -13.57
CA LEU A 225 13.84 -4.91 -13.39
C LEU A 225 14.51 -3.53 -13.50
N GLU A 226 14.08 -2.71 -14.45
CA GLU A 226 14.55 -1.32 -14.62
C GLU A 226 14.31 -0.49 -13.36
N ARG A 227 13.08 -0.54 -12.80
CA ARG A 227 12.75 0.20 -11.59
C ARG A 227 13.44 -0.36 -10.35
N LEU A 228 13.73 -1.66 -10.32
CA LEU A 228 14.52 -2.27 -9.25
C LEU A 228 15.97 -1.73 -9.27
N GLU A 229 16.58 -1.61 -10.44
CA GLU A 229 17.93 -1.02 -10.58
C GLU A 229 17.93 0.45 -10.17
N GLU A 230 16.95 1.23 -10.63
CA GLU A 230 16.77 2.63 -10.25
C GLU A 230 16.56 2.78 -8.73
N ALA A 231 15.74 1.92 -8.13
CA ALA A 231 15.52 1.91 -6.69
C ALA A 231 16.82 1.60 -5.92
N GLY A 232 17.67 0.72 -6.44
CA GLY A 232 18.99 0.43 -5.87
C GLY A 232 19.90 1.66 -5.84
N LYS A 233 19.90 2.46 -6.92
CA LYS A 233 20.67 3.71 -7.01
C LYS A 233 20.16 4.74 -6.00
N ILE A 234 18.84 4.97 -5.99
CA ILE A 234 18.21 5.93 -5.07
C ILE A 234 18.45 5.54 -3.60
N ALA A 235 18.25 4.26 -3.25
CA ALA A 235 18.44 3.78 -1.89
C ALA A 235 19.90 3.92 -1.43
N ALA A 236 20.86 3.59 -2.29
CA ALA A 236 22.29 3.71 -1.98
C ALA A 236 22.73 5.17 -1.85
N GLU A 237 22.25 6.06 -2.72
CA GLU A 237 22.63 7.48 -2.72
C GLU A 237 22.11 8.21 -1.47
N PHE A 238 20.90 7.86 -1.02
CA PHE A 238 20.21 8.64 0.03
C PHE A 238 20.04 7.89 1.35
N GLY A 239 20.49 6.64 1.45
CA GLY A 239 20.37 5.82 2.66
C GLY A 239 18.92 5.52 3.04
N ILE A 240 18.04 5.39 2.04
CA ILE A 240 16.58 5.18 2.23
C ILE A 240 16.17 3.75 1.95
#